data_AF-A0A970KJW4-F1
#
_entry.id   AF-A0A970KJW4-F1
#
_cell.length_a   1.000
_cell.length_b   1.000
_cell.length_c   1.000
_cell.angle_alpha   90.00
_cell.angle_beta   90.00
_cell.angle_gamma   90.00
#
_symmetry.space_group_name_H-M   'P 1'
#
loop_
_entity.id
_entity.type
_entity.pdbx_description
1 polymer ?
#
loop_
_entity_poly.entity_id
_entity_poly.type
_entity_poly.pdbx_seq_one_letter_code
_entity_poly.pdbx_strand_id
1 'polypeptide(L)'
;MIGQRIRQARTIAGLSQDQVVQALGERGITLTKAALSKYERGASVPRASLLKRLGEVLQVPADYFLHEPTVSITWIAFRKRASVGTREQKKVKAVAAERVETYVKLRKSLTLEEAAPFPDCSPFATLDDAEKAAGRLRKAWNLDDLPIVSLTGLIEDREGVVVEFEGAGDAVDGLAGIANGQHAVVIVDPTVADDRKRFTMAHELGHLLMDKDAPANETEAERMANRFASAFLVPKAVAVKELGVKRTRLSLEELKILKLKYGLSMQAWIMRAHECGIIADGHRRFLFDQMSRLGMRRKEPVEYKGRERPQRFLQMVSRALAEGLLSRKQAQTLCPQLGYASTDFETTGSQVAALRAMPPDQRDARLAKVAEEMAAYYASDPELTAFEAFDEDGEGGCA
;
A
#
# COMPACT_ATOMS: atom_id res chain seq x y z
N MET A 1 14.43 12.72 17.20
CA MET A 1 14.51 12.95 15.74
C MET A 1 15.66 12.16 15.09
N ILE A 2 16.90 12.67 15.07
CA ILE A 2 18.05 12.07 14.35
C ILE A 2 18.29 10.59 14.70
N GLY A 3 18.27 10.26 15.99
CA GLY A 3 18.46 8.89 16.45
C GLY A 3 17.47 7.87 15.89
N GLN A 4 16.20 8.27 15.76
CA GLN A 4 15.15 7.43 15.19
C GLN A 4 15.41 7.15 13.71
N ARG A 5 15.85 8.17 12.95
CA ARG A 5 16.22 8.02 11.53
C ARG A 5 17.43 7.12 11.34
N ILE A 6 18.46 7.26 12.17
CA ILE A 6 19.63 6.36 12.15
C ILE A 6 19.18 4.91 12.38
N ARG A 7 18.36 4.68 13.39
CA ARG A 7 17.81 3.35 13.69
C ARG A 7 16.95 2.82 12.54
N GLN A 8 16.12 3.65 11.93
CA GLN A 8 15.26 3.28 10.79
C GLN A 8 16.10 2.89 9.58
N ALA A 9 17.04 3.75 9.14
CA ALA A 9 17.94 3.49 8.01
C ALA A 9 18.77 2.22 8.23
N ARG A 10 19.31 2.03 9.45
CA ARG A 10 20.01 0.79 9.81
C ARG A 10 19.12 -0.45 9.69
N THR A 11 17.87 -0.34 10.13
CA THR A 11 16.91 -1.45 10.10
C THR A 11 16.51 -1.79 8.67
N ILE A 12 16.34 -0.80 7.80
CA ILE A 12 16.08 -0.96 6.36
C ILE A 12 17.26 -1.62 5.66
N ALA A 13 18.49 -1.13 5.91
CA ALA A 13 19.73 -1.76 5.43
C ALA A 13 19.93 -3.18 5.99
N GLY A 14 19.11 -3.59 6.96
CA GLY A 14 19.16 -4.90 7.58
C GLY A 14 20.40 -5.11 8.42
N LEU A 15 21.12 -4.07 8.86
CA LEU A 15 22.40 -4.18 9.59
C LEU A 15 22.23 -4.19 11.11
N SER A 16 23.09 -4.93 11.82
CA SER A 16 23.24 -4.80 13.28
C SER A 16 24.05 -3.54 13.62
N GLN A 17 23.98 -3.09 14.89
CA GLN A 17 24.83 -1.96 15.34
C GLN A 17 26.33 -2.29 15.21
N ASP A 18 26.71 -3.55 15.43
CA ASP A 18 28.09 -4.01 15.29
C ASP A 18 28.55 -3.97 13.82
N GLN A 19 27.68 -4.39 12.90
CA GLN A 19 27.97 -4.34 11.46
C GLN A 19 28.12 -2.91 10.95
N VAL A 20 27.32 -1.95 11.44
CA VAL A 20 27.49 -0.53 11.10
C VAL A 20 28.81 0.01 11.62
N VAL A 21 29.16 -0.31 12.87
CA VAL A 21 30.45 0.08 13.47
C VAL A 21 31.63 -0.50 12.68
N GLN A 22 31.57 -1.77 12.30
CA GLN A 22 32.59 -2.41 11.48
C GLN A 22 32.74 -1.71 10.12
N ALA A 23 31.64 -1.47 9.40
CA ALA A 23 31.66 -0.80 8.10
C ALA A 23 32.18 0.65 8.17
N LEU A 24 31.95 1.34 9.29
CA LEU A 24 32.57 2.64 9.56
C LEU A 24 34.07 2.52 9.85
N GLY A 25 34.48 1.48 10.59
CA GLY A 25 35.88 1.19 10.88
C GLY A 25 36.70 0.90 9.64
N GLU A 26 36.15 0.13 8.69
CA GLU A 26 36.75 -0.13 7.36
C GLU A 26 36.97 1.16 6.55
N ARG A 27 36.24 2.23 6.87
CA ARG A 27 36.36 3.57 6.27
C ARG A 27 37.21 4.54 7.10
N GLY A 28 37.92 4.03 8.11
CA GLY A 28 38.79 4.82 8.98
C GLY A 28 38.06 5.63 10.06
N ILE A 29 36.81 5.28 10.40
CA ILE A 29 36.02 6.01 11.39
C ILE A 29 35.87 5.17 12.66
N THR A 30 36.48 5.63 13.74
CA THR A 30 36.35 5.00 15.05
C THR A 30 35.02 5.38 15.71
N LEU A 31 34.11 4.42 15.82
CA LEU A 31 32.86 4.56 16.55
C LEU A 31 32.61 3.28 17.37
N THR A 32 32.20 3.40 18.63
CA THR A 32 31.84 2.21 19.43
C THR A 32 30.36 1.89 19.29
N LYS A 33 29.99 0.62 19.49
CA LYS A 33 28.58 0.19 19.55
C LYS A 33 27.78 1.00 20.58
N ALA A 34 28.38 1.25 21.74
CA ALA A 34 27.78 2.05 22.80
C ALA A 34 27.50 3.51 22.35
N ALA A 35 28.41 4.11 21.59
CA ALA A 35 28.20 5.44 21.02
C ALA A 35 27.06 5.44 19.98
N LEU A 36 27.04 4.46 19.07
CA LEU A 36 25.94 4.33 18.10
C LEU A 36 24.59 4.12 18.79
N SER A 37 24.53 3.28 19.83
CA SER A 37 23.32 3.08 20.64
C SER A 37 22.88 4.35 21.37
N LYS A 38 23.81 5.19 21.85
CA LYS A 38 23.49 6.51 22.42
C LYS A 38 22.87 7.42 21.36
N TYR A 39 23.40 7.44 20.13
CA TYR A 39 22.80 8.21 19.03
C TYR A 39 21.41 7.72 18.68
N GLU A 40 21.20 6.41 18.49
CA GLU A 40 19.88 5.85 18.13
C GLU A 40 18.79 6.13 19.17
N ARG A 41 19.16 6.22 20.46
CA ARG A 41 18.25 6.58 21.56
C ARG A 41 18.06 8.08 21.74
N GLY A 42 18.77 8.91 20.98
CA GLY A 42 18.74 10.37 21.10
C GLY A 42 19.47 10.92 22.34
N ALA A 43 20.28 10.11 23.02
CA ALA A 43 21.05 10.54 24.19
C ALA A 43 22.28 11.39 23.82
N SER A 44 22.63 11.45 22.54
CA SER A 44 23.68 12.31 22.00
C SER A 44 23.38 12.62 20.53
N VAL A 45 23.95 13.71 20.01
CA VAL A 45 23.80 14.14 18.62
C VAL A 45 25.10 13.87 17.86
N PRO A 46 25.06 13.11 16.74
CA PRO A 46 26.23 12.90 15.89
C PRO A 46 26.70 14.22 15.25
N ARG A 47 28.00 14.35 15.02
CA ARG A 47 28.55 15.44 14.20
C ARG A 47 28.09 15.29 12.74
N ALA A 48 27.95 16.40 12.02
CA ALA A 48 27.55 16.40 10.60
C ALA A 48 28.46 15.52 9.72
N SER A 49 29.77 15.51 9.99
CA SER A 49 30.72 14.63 9.31
C SER A 49 30.41 13.14 9.52
N LEU A 50 29.95 12.74 10.71
CA LEU A 50 29.54 11.38 10.98
C LEU A 50 28.20 11.03 10.30
N LEU A 51 27.24 11.97 10.25
CA LEU A 51 25.98 11.77 9.54
C LEU A 51 26.19 11.49 8.05
N LYS A 52 27.10 12.23 7.39
CA LYS A 52 27.47 11.98 5.99
C LYS A 52 27.98 10.55 5.79
N ARG A 53 28.86 10.09 6.67
CA ARG A 53 29.47 8.75 6.61
C ARG A 53 28.48 7.64 6.95
N LEU A 54 27.59 7.88 7.90
CA LEU A 54 26.45 7.00 8.17
C LEU A 54 25.55 6.88 6.93
N GLY A 55 25.30 7.98 6.24
CA GLY A 55 24.53 7.98 4.98
C GLY A 55 25.18 7.08 3.92
N GLU A 56 26.50 7.17 3.74
CA GLU A 56 27.24 6.31 2.81
C GLU A 56 27.15 4.80 3.17
N VAL A 57 27.24 4.46 4.47
CA VAL A 57 27.16 3.06 4.93
C VAL A 57 25.73 2.52 4.86
N LEU A 58 24.75 3.35 5.20
CA LEU A 58 23.33 2.98 5.24
C LEU A 58 22.61 3.21 3.91
N GLN A 59 23.32 3.69 2.89
CA GLN A 59 22.81 3.99 1.55
C GLN A 59 21.63 4.98 1.54
N VAL A 60 21.67 5.97 2.42
CA VAL A 60 20.68 7.07 2.48
C VAL A 60 21.40 8.42 2.36
N PRO A 61 20.77 9.44 1.78
CA PRO A 61 21.38 10.77 1.72
C PRO A 61 21.47 11.39 3.12
N ALA A 62 22.43 12.29 3.35
CA ALA A 62 22.72 12.78 4.70
C ALA A 62 21.57 13.61 5.32
N ASP A 63 20.79 14.27 4.49
CA ASP A 63 19.58 15.02 4.85
C ASP A 63 18.45 14.11 5.37
N TYR A 64 18.44 12.82 4.99
CA TYR A 64 17.49 11.82 5.53
C TYR A 64 17.44 11.84 7.06
N PHE A 65 18.59 12.00 7.73
CA PHE A 65 18.66 11.99 9.19
C PHE A 65 18.05 13.23 9.86
N LEU A 66 17.85 14.30 9.09
CA LEU A 66 17.36 15.59 9.57
C LEU A 66 15.83 15.73 9.43
N HIS A 67 15.18 14.82 8.72
CA HIS A 67 13.73 14.85 8.56
C HIS A 67 13.01 14.15 9.71
N GLU A 68 11.93 14.74 10.22
CA GLU A 68 11.06 14.09 11.19
C GLU A 68 10.20 13.00 10.52
N PRO A 69 10.02 11.82 11.16
CA PRO A 69 9.02 10.85 10.72
C PRO A 69 7.62 11.45 10.84
N THR A 70 6.93 11.57 9.71
CA THR A 70 5.59 12.19 9.65
C THR A 70 4.44 11.18 9.70
N VAL A 71 4.75 9.89 9.76
CA VAL A 71 3.77 8.81 9.73
C VAL A 71 3.98 7.87 10.91
N SER A 72 2.90 7.57 11.61
CA SER A 72 2.82 6.49 12.58
C SER A 72 1.95 5.38 12.02
N ILE A 73 2.46 4.15 12.02
CA ILE A 73 1.71 2.97 11.57
C ILE A 73 1.39 2.12 12.79
N THR A 74 0.10 1.97 13.06
CA THR A 74 -0.40 0.98 14.00
C THR A 74 -0.47 -0.35 13.27
N TRP A 75 0.61 -1.12 13.37
CA TRP A 75 0.65 -2.49 12.87
C TRP A 75 -0.33 -3.35 13.64
N ILE A 76 -1.08 -4.19 12.94
CA ILE A 76 -1.83 -5.24 13.61
C ILE A 76 -0.78 -6.17 14.24
N ALA A 77 -0.92 -6.40 15.53
CA ALA A 77 -0.13 -7.41 16.19
C ALA A 77 -0.55 -8.76 15.60
N PHE A 78 0.24 -9.27 14.65
CA PHE A 78 0.31 -10.70 14.40
C PHE A 78 0.50 -11.36 15.75
N ARG A 79 -0.55 -12.01 16.26
CA ARG A 79 -0.35 -13.09 17.21
C ARG A 79 0.51 -14.08 16.43
N LYS A 80 1.69 -14.33 16.98
CA LYS A 80 2.86 -14.74 16.21
C LYS A 80 2.68 -16.14 15.64
N ARG A 81 2.56 -16.26 14.31
CA ARG A 81 3.12 -17.44 13.64
C ARG A 81 4.61 -17.49 14.00
N ALA A 82 4.99 -18.53 14.74
CA ALA A 82 6.30 -18.70 15.38
C ALA A 82 7.50 -18.85 14.40
N SER A 83 7.32 -18.60 13.10
CA SER A 83 8.27 -18.97 12.04
C SER A 83 9.20 -17.84 11.59
N VAL A 84 8.94 -16.55 11.90
CA VAL A 84 9.76 -15.43 11.40
C VAL A 84 10.77 -14.93 12.42
N GLY A 85 12.01 -14.75 11.98
CA GLY A 85 13.03 -14.04 12.75
C GLY A 85 12.61 -12.59 13.02
N THR A 86 12.73 -12.14 14.27
CA THR A 86 12.38 -10.78 14.72
C THR A 86 13.10 -9.67 13.92
N ARG A 87 14.25 -9.98 13.30
CA ARG A 87 15.02 -9.05 12.46
C ARG A 87 14.32 -8.74 11.15
N GLU A 88 13.80 -9.76 10.46
CA GLU A 88 13.17 -9.59 9.16
C GLU A 88 11.86 -8.82 9.27
N GLN A 89 11.02 -9.16 10.26
CA GLN A 89 9.80 -8.40 10.55
C GLN A 89 10.08 -6.91 10.82
N LYS A 90 11.17 -6.60 11.53
CA LYS A 90 11.57 -5.20 11.78
C LYS A 90 12.00 -4.49 10.50
N LYS A 91 12.74 -5.17 9.62
CA LYS A 91 13.16 -4.64 8.32
C LYS A 91 11.95 -4.34 7.44
N VAL A 92 11.06 -5.32 7.27
CA VAL A 92 9.81 -5.19 6.48
C VAL A 92 8.98 -4.01 6.97
N LYS A 93 8.71 -3.91 8.28
CA LYS A 93 7.97 -2.79 8.88
C LYS A 93 8.65 -1.45 8.64
N ALA A 94 9.98 -1.39 8.71
CA ALA A 94 10.73 -0.15 8.49
C ALA A 94 10.68 0.31 7.02
N VAL A 95 10.79 -0.62 6.07
CA VAL A 95 10.66 -0.35 4.63
C VAL A 95 9.25 0.12 4.29
N ALA A 96 8.23 -0.56 4.81
CA ALA A 96 6.85 -0.13 4.60
C ALA A 96 6.56 1.23 5.24
N ALA A 97 7.08 1.50 6.43
CA ALA A 97 6.96 2.83 7.05
C ALA A 97 7.59 3.95 6.21
N GLU A 98 8.78 3.71 5.64
CA GLU A 98 9.43 4.68 4.74
C GLU A 98 8.63 4.87 3.44
N ARG A 99 8.10 3.79 2.87
CA ARG A 99 7.26 3.85 1.67
C ARG A 99 5.98 4.65 1.90
N VAL A 100 5.27 4.37 2.99
CA VAL A 100 4.04 5.08 3.36
C VAL A 100 4.34 6.55 3.68
N GLU A 101 5.45 6.83 4.38
CA GLU A 101 5.86 8.21 4.64
C GLU A 101 6.10 8.99 3.34
N THR A 102 6.80 8.37 2.39
CA THR A 102 7.04 8.97 1.07
C THR A 102 5.73 9.18 0.32
N TYR A 103 4.83 8.20 0.35
CA TYR A 103 3.49 8.29 -0.25
C TYR A 103 2.70 9.48 0.31
N VAL A 104 2.61 9.60 1.64
CA VAL A 104 1.88 10.71 2.31
C VAL A 104 2.50 12.06 1.96
N LYS A 105 3.85 12.16 1.91
CA LYS A 105 4.54 13.40 1.48
C LYS A 105 4.21 13.77 0.05
N LEU A 106 4.27 12.82 -0.88
CA LEU A 106 3.92 13.06 -2.29
C LEU A 106 2.47 13.48 -2.45
N ARG A 107 1.55 12.85 -1.72
CA ARG A 107 0.13 13.20 -1.74
C ARG A 107 -0.08 14.67 -1.35
N LYS A 108 0.56 15.11 -0.27
CA LYS A 108 0.53 16.51 0.19
C LYS A 108 1.15 17.45 -0.83
N SER A 109 2.30 17.11 -1.40
CA SER A 109 2.98 17.94 -2.41
C SER A 109 2.16 18.13 -3.69
N LEU A 110 1.39 17.11 -4.07
CA LEU A 110 0.49 17.10 -5.24
C LEU A 110 -0.89 17.73 -4.94
N THR A 111 -1.13 18.23 -3.73
CA THR A 111 -2.41 18.84 -3.33
C THR A 111 -3.61 17.93 -3.63
N LEU A 112 -3.45 16.62 -3.45
CA LEU A 112 -4.56 15.69 -3.55
C LEU A 112 -5.49 15.89 -2.36
N GLU A 113 -6.78 15.63 -2.58
CA GLU A 113 -7.82 15.73 -1.54
C GLU A 113 -7.44 14.93 -0.28
N GLU A 114 -8.04 15.26 0.86
CA GLU A 114 -7.82 14.45 2.05
C GLU A 114 -8.27 13.00 1.80
N ALA A 115 -7.44 12.05 2.21
CA ALA A 115 -7.79 10.65 2.08
C ALA A 115 -8.99 10.35 2.99
N ALA A 116 -10.04 9.79 2.40
CA ALA A 116 -11.13 9.23 3.19
C ALA A 116 -10.55 8.17 4.16
N PRO A 117 -11.03 8.14 5.41
CA PRO A 117 -10.56 7.13 6.35
C PRO A 117 -10.93 5.74 5.85
N PHE A 118 -10.08 4.76 6.18
CA PHE A 118 -10.40 3.36 5.92
C PHE A 118 -11.77 3.01 6.53
N PRO A 119 -12.69 2.38 5.77
CA PRO A 119 -14.07 2.23 6.22
C PRO A 119 -14.18 1.47 7.53
N ASP A 120 -14.89 2.06 8.50
CA ASP A 120 -15.30 1.35 9.71
C ASP A 120 -16.47 0.43 9.36
N CYS A 121 -16.16 -0.82 8.98
CA CYS A 121 -17.18 -1.82 8.68
C CYS A 121 -17.74 -2.50 9.94
N SER A 122 -17.60 -1.88 11.12
CA SER A 122 -17.81 -2.45 12.45
C SER A 122 -16.92 -3.67 12.69
N PRO A 123 -16.14 -3.68 13.79
CA PRO A 123 -15.32 -4.83 14.13
C PRO A 123 -16.13 -6.13 14.22
N PHE A 124 -15.53 -7.25 13.80
CA PHE A 124 -16.16 -8.57 13.88
C PHE A 124 -15.39 -9.54 14.76
N ALA A 125 -16.11 -10.46 15.39
CA ALA A 125 -15.56 -11.40 16.37
C ALA A 125 -16.01 -12.87 16.16
N THR A 126 -16.80 -13.16 15.12
CA THR A 126 -17.24 -14.53 14.80
C THR A 126 -17.09 -14.83 13.30
N LEU A 127 -17.15 -16.11 12.93
CA LEU A 127 -17.10 -16.55 11.53
C LEU A 127 -18.29 -16.02 10.69
N ASP A 128 -19.48 -15.93 11.29
CA ASP A 128 -20.66 -15.39 10.59
C ASP A 128 -20.55 -13.87 10.43
N ASP A 129 -20.01 -13.18 11.43
CA ASP A 129 -19.76 -11.75 11.34
C ASP A 129 -18.67 -11.42 10.32
N ALA A 130 -17.68 -12.31 10.12
CA ALA A 130 -16.67 -12.16 9.07
C ALA A 130 -17.30 -12.15 7.65
N GLU A 131 -18.30 -12.98 7.39
CA GLU A 131 -19.05 -12.97 6.11
C GLU A 131 -19.85 -11.67 5.94
N LYS A 132 -20.54 -11.25 7.00
CA LYS A 132 -21.29 -10.00 7.00
C LYS A 132 -20.36 -8.79 6.80
N ALA A 133 -19.20 -8.78 7.46
CA ALA A 133 -18.19 -7.73 7.32
C ALA A 133 -17.64 -7.67 5.88
N ALA A 134 -17.36 -8.82 5.26
CA ALA A 134 -16.97 -8.89 3.86
C ALA A 134 -18.05 -8.27 2.94
N GLY A 135 -19.33 -8.60 3.17
CA GLY A 135 -20.44 -8.00 2.44
C GLY A 135 -20.58 -6.49 2.65
N ARG A 136 -20.42 -6.00 3.89
CA ARG A 136 -20.42 -4.56 4.21
C ARG A 136 -19.28 -3.83 3.51
N LEU A 137 -18.06 -4.38 3.51
CA LEU A 137 -16.93 -3.78 2.83
C LEU A 137 -17.15 -3.73 1.31
N ARG A 138 -17.67 -4.81 0.70
CA ARG A 138 -18.01 -4.80 -0.74
C ARG A 138 -19.03 -3.72 -1.08
N LYS A 139 -20.05 -3.53 -0.23
CA LYS A 139 -21.04 -2.46 -0.39
C LYS A 139 -20.41 -1.08 -0.23
N ALA A 140 -19.58 -0.88 0.80
CA ALA A 140 -18.86 0.38 1.02
C ALA A 140 -17.91 0.73 -0.14
N TRP A 141 -17.39 -0.29 -0.83
CA TRP A 141 -16.51 -0.13 -1.99
C TRP A 141 -17.24 -0.22 -3.34
N ASN A 142 -18.57 -0.28 -3.36
CA ASN A 142 -19.39 -0.35 -4.58
C ASN A 142 -18.96 -1.46 -5.56
N LEU A 143 -18.68 -2.67 -5.05
CA LEU A 143 -18.21 -3.80 -5.85
C LEU A 143 -19.31 -4.73 -6.37
N ASP A 144 -20.54 -4.55 -5.88
CA ASP A 144 -21.69 -5.45 -6.10
C ASP A 144 -21.27 -6.94 -5.99
N ASP A 145 -21.73 -7.79 -6.92
CA ASP A 145 -21.38 -9.21 -7.05
C ASP A 145 -20.34 -9.47 -8.16
N LEU A 146 -19.71 -8.43 -8.69
CA LEU A 146 -18.73 -8.58 -9.77
C LEU A 146 -17.38 -9.11 -9.26
N PRO A 147 -16.66 -9.91 -10.06
CA PRO A 147 -15.28 -10.27 -9.77
C PRO A 147 -14.42 -9.01 -9.62
N ILE A 148 -13.54 -9.00 -8.62
CA ILE A 148 -12.56 -7.93 -8.46
C ILE A 148 -11.52 -8.07 -9.57
N VAL A 149 -11.21 -6.99 -10.31
CA VAL A 149 -10.26 -7.01 -11.44
C VAL A 149 -8.80 -6.92 -10.96
N SER A 150 -8.52 -6.02 -10.03
CA SER A 150 -7.25 -5.91 -9.31
C SER A 150 -7.56 -5.56 -7.86
N LEU A 151 -7.18 -6.42 -6.92
CA LEU A 151 -7.35 -6.11 -5.51
C LEU A 151 -6.32 -5.08 -5.05
N THR A 152 -5.10 -5.13 -5.60
CA THR A 152 -4.10 -4.10 -5.37
C THR A 152 -4.60 -2.72 -5.79
N GLY A 153 -5.08 -2.58 -7.03
CA GLY A 153 -5.61 -1.31 -7.53
C GLY A 153 -6.82 -0.83 -6.73
N LEU A 154 -7.72 -1.75 -6.38
CA LEU A 154 -8.88 -1.43 -5.54
C LEU A 154 -8.46 -0.90 -4.15
N ILE A 155 -7.46 -1.50 -3.50
CA ILE A 155 -6.94 -0.99 -2.22
C ILE A 155 -6.35 0.40 -2.41
N GLU A 156 -5.57 0.62 -3.47
CA GLU A 156 -4.97 1.93 -3.78
C GLU A 156 -6.01 3.01 -4.11
N ASP A 157 -7.11 2.66 -4.79
CA ASP A 157 -8.24 3.56 -5.08
C ASP A 157 -9.06 3.91 -3.84
N ARG A 158 -8.91 3.12 -2.77
CA ARG A 158 -9.47 3.38 -1.44
C ARG A 158 -8.43 3.94 -0.48
N GLU A 159 -7.42 4.62 -1.04
CA GLU A 159 -6.36 5.32 -0.30
C GLU A 159 -5.47 4.41 0.56
N GLY A 160 -5.51 3.10 0.32
CA GLY A 160 -4.56 2.15 0.89
C GLY A 160 -3.21 2.20 0.18
N VAL A 161 -2.18 1.73 0.86
CA VAL A 161 -0.81 1.63 0.35
C VAL A 161 -0.41 0.17 0.34
N VAL A 162 -0.24 -0.38 -0.87
CA VAL A 162 0.29 -1.74 -1.06
C VAL A 162 1.80 -1.65 -1.26
N VAL A 163 2.56 -2.33 -0.41
CA VAL A 163 4.02 -2.34 -0.44
C VAL A 163 4.50 -3.73 -0.87
N GLU A 164 5.26 -3.79 -1.96
CA GLU A 164 5.93 -5.01 -2.38
C GLU A 164 7.26 -5.18 -1.63
N PHE A 165 7.48 -6.37 -1.07
CA PHE A 165 8.74 -6.72 -0.41
C PHE A 165 9.13 -8.17 -0.75
N GLU A 166 10.25 -8.32 -1.48
CA GLU A 166 10.80 -9.64 -1.83
C GLU A 166 11.36 -10.36 -0.61
N GLY A 167 11.13 -11.67 -0.53
CA GLY A 167 11.63 -12.49 0.58
C GLY A 167 10.77 -12.36 1.84
N ALA A 168 9.58 -11.74 1.72
CA ALA A 168 8.51 -11.93 2.69
C ALA A 168 8.18 -13.43 2.83
N GLY A 169 8.19 -14.19 1.72
CA GLY A 169 8.00 -15.65 1.70
C GLY A 169 6.70 -16.12 2.36
N ASP A 170 6.59 -17.43 2.63
CA ASP A 170 5.49 -18.02 3.42
C ASP A 170 5.52 -17.57 4.91
N ALA A 171 6.62 -16.95 5.33
CA ALA A 171 6.88 -16.56 6.71
C ALA A 171 6.21 -15.21 7.05
N VAL A 172 6.15 -14.29 6.08
CA VAL A 172 5.46 -13.00 6.18
C VAL A 172 4.24 -13.04 5.25
N ASP A 173 3.37 -14.04 5.45
CA ASP A 173 2.03 -14.09 4.84
C ASP A 173 1.25 -12.85 5.30
N GLY A 174 1.38 -11.76 4.53
CA GLY A 174 0.70 -10.50 4.74
C GLY A 174 1.20 -9.75 5.98
N LEU A 175 1.41 -8.44 5.87
CA LEU A 175 1.57 -7.62 7.06
C LEU A 175 0.78 -6.35 6.85
N ALA A 176 -0.22 -6.15 7.70
CA ALA A 176 -1.06 -4.98 7.63
C ALA A 176 -1.01 -4.07 8.86
N GLY A 177 -1.34 -2.81 8.59
CA GLY A 177 -1.46 -1.78 9.60
C GLY A 177 -2.29 -0.62 9.09
N ILE A 178 -2.58 0.32 9.98
CA ILE A 178 -3.24 1.59 9.61
C ILE A 178 -2.27 2.71 9.89
N ALA A 179 -1.95 3.48 8.85
CA ALA A 179 -1.11 4.66 8.94
C ALA A 179 -1.96 5.90 9.18
N ASN A 180 -1.64 6.65 10.24
CA ASN A 180 -2.34 7.88 10.63
C ASN A 180 -3.87 7.75 10.78
N GLY A 181 -4.39 6.53 11.02
CA GLY A 181 -5.83 6.27 11.07
C GLY A 181 -6.55 6.30 9.71
N GLN A 182 -5.84 6.57 8.61
CA GLN A 182 -6.43 6.82 7.29
C GLN A 182 -6.08 5.75 6.28
N HIS A 183 -4.79 5.43 6.12
CA HIS A 183 -4.32 4.56 5.05
C HIS A 183 -4.15 3.13 5.55
N ALA A 184 -4.90 2.20 4.96
CA ALA A 184 -4.61 0.77 5.12
C ALA A 184 -3.27 0.45 4.44
N VAL A 185 -2.33 -0.11 5.17
CA VAL A 185 -1.03 -0.54 4.65
C VAL A 185 -1.07 -2.05 4.55
N VAL A 186 -0.76 -2.60 3.38
CA VAL A 186 -0.71 -4.05 3.15
C VAL A 186 0.61 -4.40 2.46
N ILE A 187 1.33 -5.38 3.01
CA ILE A 187 2.60 -5.86 2.43
C ILE A 187 2.38 -7.17 1.70
N VAL A 188 2.92 -7.29 0.50
CA VAL A 188 2.84 -8.50 -0.33
C VAL A 188 4.19 -8.88 -0.91
N ASP A 189 4.42 -10.19 -1.09
CA ASP A 189 5.59 -10.68 -1.81
C ASP A 189 5.34 -10.60 -3.33
N PRO A 190 6.15 -9.87 -4.11
CA PRO A 190 5.95 -9.78 -5.55
C PRO A 190 6.20 -11.11 -6.29
N THR A 191 6.88 -12.08 -5.67
CA THR A 191 7.29 -13.36 -6.28
C THR A 191 6.23 -14.46 -6.22
N VAL A 192 5.20 -14.32 -5.37
CA VAL A 192 4.10 -15.29 -5.29
C VAL A 192 3.09 -15.10 -6.42
N ALA A 193 2.29 -16.13 -6.71
CA ALA A 193 1.24 -16.07 -7.72
C ALA A 193 0.14 -15.04 -7.37
N ASP A 194 -0.49 -14.42 -8.38
CA ASP A 194 -1.43 -13.31 -8.17
C ASP A 194 -2.70 -13.72 -7.40
N ASP A 195 -3.21 -14.94 -7.58
CA ASP A 195 -4.33 -15.46 -6.78
C ASP A 195 -3.97 -15.60 -5.30
N ARG A 196 -2.72 -15.95 -5.01
CA ARG A 196 -2.20 -15.96 -3.63
C ARG A 196 -2.07 -14.54 -3.09
N LYS A 197 -1.54 -13.58 -3.85
CA LYS A 197 -1.48 -12.16 -3.45
C LYS A 197 -2.87 -11.63 -3.09
N ARG A 198 -3.86 -11.91 -3.94
CA ARG A 198 -5.25 -11.53 -3.69
C ARG A 198 -5.75 -12.06 -2.36
N PHE A 199 -5.56 -13.34 -2.14
CA PHE A 199 -6.05 -13.97 -0.93
C PHE A 199 -5.34 -13.41 0.31
N THR A 200 -4.01 -13.23 0.24
CA THR A 200 -3.23 -12.59 1.31
C THR A 200 -3.71 -11.17 1.60
N MET A 201 -3.87 -10.32 0.58
CA MET A 201 -4.37 -8.95 0.79
C MET A 201 -5.78 -8.93 1.40
N ALA A 202 -6.68 -9.80 0.91
CA ALA A 202 -8.03 -9.91 1.46
C ALA A 202 -8.03 -10.43 2.91
N HIS A 203 -7.12 -11.36 3.24
CA HIS A 203 -6.90 -11.88 4.59
C HIS A 203 -6.42 -10.78 5.53
N GLU A 204 -5.44 -9.98 5.10
CA GLU A 204 -4.95 -8.82 5.84
C GLU A 204 -6.02 -7.74 6.07
N LEU A 205 -6.86 -7.46 5.06
CA LEU A 205 -8.02 -6.59 5.21
C LEU A 205 -8.99 -7.13 6.26
N GLY A 206 -9.18 -8.44 6.32
CA GLY A 206 -9.96 -9.11 7.35
C GLY A 206 -9.39 -8.85 8.75
N HIS A 207 -8.07 -8.95 8.93
CA HIS A 207 -7.43 -8.60 10.19
C HIS A 207 -7.60 -7.12 10.55
N LEU A 208 -7.53 -6.20 9.59
CA LEU A 208 -7.71 -4.75 9.83
C LEU A 208 -9.11 -4.43 10.38
N LEU A 209 -10.11 -5.19 9.96
CA LEU A 209 -11.52 -5.02 10.34
C LEU A 209 -11.96 -5.90 11.52
N MET A 210 -11.06 -6.71 12.08
CA MET A 210 -11.39 -7.58 13.20
C MET A 210 -11.47 -6.82 14.52
N ASP A 211 -12.33 -7.26 15.43
CA ASP A 211 -12.35 -6.76 16.80
C ASP A 211 -11.07 -7.17 17.53
N LYS A 212 -10.30 -6.16 17.94
CA LYS A 212 -9.00 -6.33 18.62
C LYS A 212 -9.17 -6.70 20.08
N ASP A 213 -10.31 -6.35 20.67
CA ASP A 213 -10.62 -6.58 22.08
C ASP A 213 -11.38 -7.90 22.28
N ALA A 214 -11.79 -8.54 21.18
CA ALA A 214 -12.44 -9.84 21.22
C ALA A 214 -11.51 -10.93 21.80
N PRO A 215 -12.04 -11.84 22.64
CA PRO A 215 -11.28 -12.92 23.28
C PRO A 215 -10.96 -14.08 22.31
N ALA A 216 -10.85 -13.83 21.01
CA ALA A 216 -10.47 -14.85 20.04
C ALA A 216 -9.00 -15.24 20.23
N ASN A 217 -8.66 -16.53 20.19
CA ASN A 217 -7.25 -16.96 20.13
C ASN A 217 -6.66 -16.75 18.71
N GLU A 218 -5.35 -16.94 18.53
CA GLU A 218 -4.68 -16.75 17.23
C GLU A 218 -5.29 -17.62 16.13
N THR A 219 -5.57 -18.90 16.42
CA THR A 219 -6.18 -19.83 15.47
C THR A 219 -7.58 -19.38 15.03
N GLU A 220 -8.37 -18.84 15.96
CA GLU A 220 -9.70 -18.31 15.65
C GLU A 220 -9.62 -17.05 14.79
N ALA A 221 -8.72 -16.12 15.14
CA ALA A 221 -8.47 -14.92 14.34
C ALA A 221 -8.08 -15.29 12.90
N GLU A 222 -7.16 -16.23 12.71
CA GLU A 222 -6.76 -16.73 11.39
C GLU A 222 -7.93 -17.36 10.62
N ARG A 223 -8.77 -18.15 11.28
CA ARG A 223 -9.97 -18.74 10.66
C ARG A 223 -10.96 -17.66 10.24
N MET A 224 -11.14 -16.63 11.06
CA MET A 224 -12.02 -15.50 10.76
C MET A 224 -11.49 -14.64 9.61
N ALA A 225 -10.19 -14.35 9.56
CA ALA A 225 -9.55 -13.64 8.45
C ALA A 225 -9.64 -14.45 7.13
N ASN A 226 -9.43 -15.76 7.19
CA ASN A 226 -9.63 -16.64 6.02
C ASN A 226 -11.08 -16.66 5.53
N ARG A 227 -12.05 -16.70 6.46
CA ARG A 227 -13.48 -16.64 6.14
C ARG A 227 -13.87 -15.29 5.53
N PHE A 228 -13.35 -14.20 6.08
CA PHE A 228 -13.52 -12.86 5.51
C PHE A 228 -12.95 -12.81 4.08
N ALA A 229 -11.72 -13.27 3.88
CA ALA A 229 -11.05 -13.23 2.58
C ALA A 229 -11.81 -14.02 1.51
N SER A 230 -12.26 -15.24 1.83
CA SER A 230 -13.02 -16.08 0.90
C SER A 230 -14.36 -15.43 0.54
N ALA A 231 -15.07 -14.87 1.52
CA ALA A 231 -16.35 -14.20 1.33
C ALA A 231 -16.23 -12.85 0.60
N PHE A 232 -15.15 -12.12 0.82
CA PHE A 232 -14.89 -10.83 0.19
C PHE A 232 -14.55 -10.99 -1.29
N LEU A 233 -13.69 -11.96 -1.63
CA LEU A 233 -13.34 -12.27 -3.01
C LEU A 233 -14.51 -12.93 -3.77
N VAL A 234 -15.23 -13.83 -3.11
CA VAL A 234 -16.38 -14.55 -3.69
C VAL A 234 -17.55 -14.56 -2.69
N PRO A 235 -18.49 -13.61 -2.80
CA PRO A 235 -19.70 -13.59 -1.96
C PRO A 235 -20.51 -14.88 -2.07
N LYS A 236 -21.29 -15.19 -1.03
CA LYS A 236 -22.13 -16.40 -1.02
C LYS A 236 -23.11 -16.43 -2.21
N ALA A 237 -23.69 -15.29 -2.57
CA ALA A 237 -24.58 -15.16 -3.73
C ALA A 237 -23.87 -15.57 -5.04
N VAL A 238 -22.62 -15.13 -5.21
CA VAL A 238 -21.78 -15.50 -6.35
C VAL A 238 -21.43 -16.99 -6.33
N ALA A 239 -21.02 -17.54 -5.19
CA ALA A 239 -20.72 -18.97 -5.08
C ALA A 239 -21.94 -19.84 -5.43
N VAL A 240 -23.13 -19.46 -4.94
CA VAL A 240 -24.40 -20.15 -5.26
C VAL A 240 -24.77 -19.98 -6.73
N LYS A 241 -24.56 -18.81 -7.32
CA LYS A 241 -24.81 -18.56 -8.75
C LYS A 241 -23.94 -19.44 -9.65
N GLU A 242 -22.66 -19.59 -9.32
CA GLU A 242 -21.69 -20.34 -10.14
C GLU A 242 -21.77 -21.86 -9.92
N LEU A 243 -22.00 -22.32 -8.69
CA LEU A 243 -21.94 -23.74 -8.32
C LEU A 243 -23.32 -24.37 -8.04
N GLY A 244 -24.36 -23.57 -7.92
CA GLY A 244 -25.69 -23.98 -7.48
C GLY A 244 -25.87 -23.97 -5.96
N VAL A 245 -27.11 -24.16 -5.51
CA VAL A 245 -27.49 -24.11 -4.09
C VAL A 245 -26.95 -25.32 -3.30
N LYS A 246 -26.98 -26.51 -3.90
CA LYS A 246 -26.54 -27.76 -3.27
C LYS A 246 -26.07 -28.75 -4.32
N ARG A 247 -24.95 -29.42 -4.06
CA ARG A 247 -24.27 -30.33 -4.98
C ARG A 247 -23.77 -31.57 -4.25
N THR A 248 -23.88 -32.72 -4.92
CA THR A 248 -23.28 -33.97 -4.47
C THR A 248 -21.89 -34.17 -5.07
N ARG A 249 -21.62 -33.56 -6.23
CA ARG A 249 -20.32 -33.63 -6.93
C ARG A 249 -19.97 -32.27 -7.51
N LEU A 250 -18.68 -31.96 -7.47
CA LEU A 250 -18.03 -30.84 -8.16
C LEU A 250 -16.83 -31.42 -8.91
N SER A 251 -16.63 -31.01 -10.16
CA SER A 251 -15.43 -31.39 -10.92
C SER A 251 -14.29 -30.39 -10.68
N LEU A 252 -13.05 -30.87 -10.80
CA LEU A 252 -11.88 -29.97 -10.76
C LEU A 252 -11.85 -29.04 -11.98
N GLU A 253 -12.49 -29.41 -13.10
CA GLU A 253 -12.53 -28.58 -14.31
C GLU A 253 -13.36 -27.31 -14.10
N GLU A 254 -14.52 -27.43 -13.44
CA GLU A 254 -15.32 -26.27 -13.01
C GLU A 254 -14.49 -25.31 -12.15
N LEU A 255 -13.71 -25.84 -11.21
CA LEU A 255 -12.87 -25.03 -10.32
C LEU A 255 -11.74 -24.29 -11.07
N LYS A 256 -11.17 -24.89 -12.13
CA LYS A 256 -10.17 -24.21 -12.98
C LYS A 256 -10.78 -22.99 -13.64
N ILE A 257 -11.97 -23.12 -14.22
CA ILE A 257 -12.68 -22.03 -14.90
C ILE A 257 -12.97 -20.90 -13.89
N LEU A 258 -13.46 -21.25 -12.70
CA LEU A 258 -13.77 -20.28 -11.66
C LEU A 258 -12.52 -19.60 -11.09
N LYS A 259 -11.39 -20.31 -10.99
CA LYS A 259 -10.10 -19.69 -10.66
C LYS A 259 -9.69 -18.64 -11.68
N LEU A 260 -9.79 -18.95 -12.98
CA LEU A 260 -9.44 -18.00 -14.04
C LEU A 260 -10.35 -16.76 -14.04
N LYS A 261 -11.63 -16.93 -13.70
CA LYS A 261 -12.61 -15.84 -13.68
C LYS A 261 -12.50 -14.94 -12.45
N TYR A 262 -12.32 -15.52 -11.26
CA TYR A 262 -12.40 -14.78 -9.98
C TYR A 262 -11.04 -14.55 -9.32
N GLY A 263 -9.97 -15.22 -9.77
CA GLY A 263 -8.65 -15.14 -9.15
C GLY A 263 -8.61 -15.70 -7.72
N LEU A 264 -9.52 -16.65 -7.41
CA LEU A 264 -9.50 -17.43 -6.18
C LEU A 264 -8.96 -18.84 -6.49
N SER A 265 -8.04 -19.36 -5.69
CA SER A 265 -7.43 -20.67 -5.95
C SER A 265 -8.46 -21.80 -5.98
N MET A 266 -8.18 -22.89 -6.68
CA MET A 266 -9.08 -24.05 -6.72
C MET A 266 -9.33 -24.60 -5.30
N GLN A 267 -8.29 -24.62 -4.47
CA GLN A 267 -8.39 -25.02 -3.07
C GLN A 267 -9.30 -24.10 -2.25
N ALA A 268 -9.20 -22.78 -2.47
CA ALA A 268 -10.06 -21.82 -1.79
C ALA A 268 -11.51 -21.89 -2.30
N TRP A 269 -11.76 -22.23 -3.57
CA TRP A 269 -13.11 -22.55 -4.06
C TRP A 269 -13.70 -23.80 -3.41
N ILE A 270 -12.92 -24.87 -3.21
CA ILE A 270 -13.37 -26.07 -2.47
C ILE A 270 -13.80 -25.69 -1.06
N MET A 271 -13.00 -24.87 -0.38
CA MET A 271 -13.35 -24.35 0.94
C MET A 271 -14.63 -23.51 0.85
N ARG A 272 -14.70 -22.52 -0.05
CA ARG A 272 -15.86 -21.64 -0.21
C ARG A 272 -17.15 -22.41 -0.46
N ALA A 273 -17.12 -23.44 -1.30
CA ALA A 273 -18.27 -24.30 -1.57
C ALA A 273 -18.76 -25.03 -0.31
N HIS A 274 -17.84 -25.55 0.51
CA HIS A 274 -18.17 -26.16 1.78
C HIS A 274 -18.70 -25.14 2.79
N GLU A 275 -18.03 -24.00 2.89
CA GLU A 275 -18.37 -22.88 3.77
C GLU A 275 -19.78 -22.30 3.50
N CYS A 276 -20.21 -22.31 2.24
CA CYS A 276 -21.55 -21.89 1.82
C CYS A 276 -22.62 -22.98 1.95
N GLY A 277 -22.24 -24.21 2.35
CA GLY A 277 -23.14 -25.36 2.44
C GLY A 277 -23.50 -26.00 1.08
N ILE A 278 -22.78 -25.66 0.01
CA ILE A 278 -23.03 -26.17 -1.34
C ILE A 278 -22.61 -27.65 -1.41
N ILE A 279 -21.50 -28.01 -0.76
CA ILE A 279 -21.02 -29.39 -0.65
C ILE A 279 -20.86 -29.82 0.81
N ALA A 280 -21.03 -31.11 1.07
CA ALA A 280 -20.75 -31.69 2.39
C ALA A 280 -19.23 -31.85 2.63
N ASP A 281 -18.82 -31.89 3.91
CA ASP A 281 -17.42 -32.08 4.31
C ASP A 281 -16.78 -33.35 3.71
N GLY A 282 -17.57 -34.41 3.55
CA GLY A 282 -17.12 -35.64 2.88
C GLY A 282 -16.60 -35.40 1.46
N HIS A 283 -17.34 -34.64 0.65
CA HIS A 283 -16.92 -34.30 -0.72
C HIS A 283 -15.78 -33.30 -0.74
N ARG A 284 -15.75 -32.34 0.20
CA ARG A 284 -14.61 -31.43 0.40
C ARG A 284 -13.31 -32.21 0.61
N ARG A 285 -13.31 -33.19 1.52
CA ARG A 285 -12.16 -34.07 1.79
C ARG A 285 -11.76 -34.89 0.57
N PHE A 286 -12.73 -35.45 -0.15
CA PHE A 286 -12.50 -36.18 -1.40
C PHE A 286 -11.77 -35.31 -2.45
N LEU A 287 -12.20 -34.06 -2.66
CA LEU A 287 -11.53 -33.16 -3.62
C LEU A 287 -10.09 -32.83 -3.20
N PHE A 288 -9.83 -32.62 -1.91
CA PHE A 288 -8.46 -32.40 -1.43
C PHE A 288 -7.56 -33.63 -1.59
N ASP A 289 -8.09 -34.84 -1.36
CA ASP A 289 -7.36 -36.08 -1.63
C ASP A 289 -7.05 -36.22 -3.13
N GLN A 290 -8.05 -35.99 -3.99
CA GLN A 290 -7.87 -36.01 -5.44
C GLN A 290 -6.80 -35.00 -5.89
N MET A 291 -6.83 -33.76 -5.40
CA MET A 291 -5.79 -32.76 -5.68
C MET A 291 -4.41 -33.19 -5.19
N SER A 292 -4.33 -33.86 -4.04
CA SER A 292 -3.07 -34.35 -3.48
C SER A 292 -2.46 -35.45 -4.36
N ARG A 293 -3.28 -36.42 -4.78
CA ARG A 293 -2.87 -37.52 -5.68
C ARG A 293 -2.39 -37.02 -7.04
N LEU A 294 -2.98 -35.93 -7.53
CA LEU A 294 -2.60 -35.30 -8.81
C LEU A 294 -1.46 -34.27 -8.65
N GLY A 295 -0.90 -34.09 -7.45
CA GLY A 295 0.14 -33.09 -7.18
C GLY A 295 -0.33 -31.63 -7.22
N MET A 296 -1.62 -31.39 -7.39
CA MET A 296 -2.24 -30.07 -7.58
C MET A 296 -2.29 -29.22 -6.30
N ARG A 297 -2.03 -29.82 -5.13
CA ARG A 297 -1.91 -29.08 -3.85
C ARG A 297 -0.73 -28.12 -3.82
N ARG A 298 0.38 -28.49 -4.47
CA ARG A 298 1.60 -27.67 -4.53
C ARG A 298 1.56 -26.67 -5.68
N LYS A 299 1.09 -27.12 -6.85
CA LYS A 299 0.97 -26.29 -8.04
C LYS A 299 -0.34 -26.63 -8.74
N GLU A 300 -1.27 -25.68 -8.72
CA GLU A 300 -2.54 -25.83 -9.43
C GLU A 300 -2.29 -25.82 -10.95
N PRO A 301 -3.10 -26.54 -11.74
CA PRO A 301 -2.88 -26.75 -13.18
C PRO A 301 -3.09 -25.50 -14.04
N VAL A 302 -3.76 -24.47 -13.50
CA VAL A 302 -4.00 -23.19 -14.18
C VAL A 302 -3.51 -22.04 -13.31
N GLU A 303 -3.00 -21.00 -13.96
CA GLU A 303 -2.50 -19.79 -13.32
C GLU A 303 -3.45 -18.63 -13.62
N TYR A 304 -3.90 -17.94 -12.57
CA TYR A 304 -4.62 -16.69 -12.72
C TYR A 304 -3.61 -15.57 -12.96
N LYS A 305 -3.72 -14.88 -14.10
CA LYS A 305 -2.86 -13.75 -14.45
C LYS A 305 -3.60 -12.45 -14.17
N GLY A 306 -3.45 -11.96 -12.95
CA GLY A 306 -4.05 -10.71 -12.48
C GLY A 306 -3.18 -9.50 -12.79
N ARG A 307 -3.64 -8.33 -12.35
CA ARG A 307 -2.85 -7.09 -12.30
C ARG A 307 -2.62 -6.70 -10.84
N GLU A 308 -2.11 -7.63 -10.04
CA GLU A 308 -1.84 -7.43 -8.60
C GLU A 308 -0.44 -6.84 -8.40
N ARG A 309 -0.28 -5.59 -8.86
CA ARG A 309 0.94 -4.79 -8.73
C ARG A 309 0.56 -3.36 -8.35
N PRO A 310 1.24 -2.72 -7.39
CA PRO A 310 0.95 -1.34 -7.01
C PRO A 310 1.32 -0.38 -8.14
N GLN A 311 0.39 0.50 -8.50
CA GLN A 311 0.58 1.48 -9.58
C GLN A 311 0.40 2.92 -9.10
N ARG A 312 -0.35 3.16 -8.03
CA ARG A 312 -0.65 4.51 -7.54
C ARG A 312 0.60 5.29 -7.16
N PHE A 313 1.54 4.65 -6.47
CA PHE A 313 2.80 5.30 -6.11
C PHE A 313 3.62 5.68 -7.35
N LEU A 314 3.67 4.79 -8.35
CA LEU A 314 4.35 5.06 -9.62
C LEU A 314 3.70 6.25 -10.35
N GLN A 315 2.38 6.25 -10.45
CA GLN A 315 1.59 7.33 -11.05
C GLN A 315 1.87 8.68 -10.35
N MET A 316 1.89 8.69 -9.01
CA MET A 316 2.18 9.90 -8.23
C MET A 316 3.60 10.42 -8.46
N VAL A 317 4.60 9.53 -8.52
CA VAL A 317 5.98 9.93 -8.83
C VAL A 317 6.08 10.49 -10.24
N SER A 318 5.46 9.85 -11.23
CA SER A 318 5.39 10.36 -12.60
C SER A 318 4.72 11.72 -12.69
N ARG A 319 3.59 11.92 -12.00
CA ARG A 319 2.89 13.20 -11.92
C ARG A 319 3.75 14.28 -11.26
N ALA A 320 4.36 13.97 -10.11
CA ALA A 320 5.21 14.91 -9.39
C ALA A 320 6.45 15.32 -10.19
N LEU A 321 7.00 14.41 -11.00
CA LEU A 321 8.06 14.75 -11.95
C LEU A 321 7.54 15.67 -13.06
N ALA A 322 6.40 15.36 -13.65
CA ALA A 322 5.79 16.15 -14.72
C ALA A 322 5.43 17.58 -14.27
N GLU A 323 4.97 17.74 -13.03
CA GLU A 323 4.69 19.04 -12.40
C GLU A 323 5.96 19.76 -11.89
N GLY A 324 7.15 19.18 -12.06
CA GLY A 324 8.40 19.79 -11.61
C GLY A 324 8.63 19.77 -10.09
N LEU A 325 7.86 18.98 -9.34
CA LEU A 325 7.98 18.82 -7.89
C LEU A 325 9.12 17.90 -7.48
N LEU A 326 9.50 16.99 -8.37
CA LEU A 326 10.66 16.10 -8.21
C LEU A 326 11.64 16.32 -9.36
N SER A 327 12.93 16.27 -9.06
CA SER A 327 13.96 16.08 -10.08
C SER A 327 13.94 14.65 -10.61
N ARG A 328 14.45 14.44 -11.82
CA ARG A 328 14.62 13.09 -12.41
C ARG A 328 15.41 12.15 -11.49
N LYS A 329 16.45 12.67 -10.83
CA LYS A 329 17.26 11.91 -9.87
C LYS A 329 16.42 11.45 -8.68
N GLN A 330 15.61 12.33 -8.09
CA GLN A 330 14.72 11.97 -6.98
C GLN A 330 13.68 10.94 -7.43
N ALA A 331 13.05 11.15 -8.58
CA ALA A 331 12.04 10.23 -9.11
C ALA A 331 12.64 8.83 -9.39
N GLN A 332 13.86 8.75 -9.91
CA GLN A 332 14.57 7.49 -10.13
C GLN A 332 15.01 6.81 -8.82
N THR A 333 15.34 7.58 -7.77
CA THR A 333 15.59 7.01 -6.43
C THR A 333 14.31 6.41 -5.83
N LEU A 334 13.15 7.04 -6.03
CA LEU A 334 11.87 6.56 -5.50
C LEU A 334 11.30 5.37 -6.28
N CYS A 335 11.46 5.38 -7.61
CA CYS A 335 10.99 4.35 -8.53
C CYS A 335 12.10 4.02 -9.55
N PRO A 336 13.03 3.10 -9.23
CA PRO A 336 14.08 2.69 -10.15
C PRO A 336 13.55 2.09 -11.46
N GLN A 337 12.38 1.45 -11.42
CA GLN A 337 11.70 0.86 -12.57
C GLN A 337 11.07 1.88 -13.54
N LEU A 338 11.10 3.18 -13.22
CA LEU A 338 10.56 4.20 -14.11
C LEU A 338 11.51 4.35 -15.32
N GLY A 339 11.16 3.67 -16.42
CA GLY A 339 11.88 3.75 -17.68
C GLY A 339 11.63 5.08 -18.36
N TYR A 340 12.55 6.03 -18.21
CA TYR A 340 12.47 7.31 -18.90
C TYR A 340 12.92 7.17 -20.35
N ALA A 341 11.96 7.05 -21.26
CA ALA A 341 12.18 7.12 -22.70
C ALA A 341 11.64 8.43 -23.28
N SER A 342 11.93 9.60 -22.68
CA SER A 342 11.88 10.86 -23.44
C SER A 342 12.63 11.99 -22.76
N THR A 343 13.09 12.91 -23.62
CA THR A 343 13.73 14.20 -23.38
C THR A 343 12.76 15.30 -22.92
N ASP A 344 11.50 14.97 -22.59
CA ASP A 344 10.40 15.94 -22.55
C ASP A 344 10.33 16.81 -21.29
N PHE A 345 11.14 16.52 -20.26
CA PHE A 345 11.06 17.22 -18.97
C PHE A 345 12.29 18.06 -18.61
N GLU A 346 13.23 18.26 -19.53
CA GLU A 346 14.44 19.07 -19.25
C GLU A 346 14.15 20.58 -19.12
N THR A 347 12.97 21.07 -19.51
CA THR A 347 12.71 22.52 -19.66
C THR A 347 11.73 23.15 -18.66
N THR A 348 10.78 22.44 -18.05
CA THR A 348 9.75 23.06 -17.19
C THR A 348 9.95 22.86 -15.68
N GLY A 349 10.55 21.75 -15.24
CA GLY A 349 10.76 21.48 -13.82
C GLY A 349 11.67 22.48 -13.09
N SER A 350 12.47 23.24 -13.84
CA SER A 350 13.39 24.23 -13.28
C SER A 350 12.69 25.47 -12.70
N GLN A 351 11.57 25.92 -13.27
CA GLN A 351 10.99 27.22 -12.91
C GLN A 351 10.10 27.16 -11.66
N VAL A 352 9.21 26.14 -11.57
CA VAL A 352 8.31 25.97 -10.41
C VAL A 352 9.09 25.58 -9.16
N ALA A 353 10.07 24.69 -9.28
CA ALA A 353 10.95 24.32 -8.18
C ALA A 353 11.79 25.52 -7.70
N ALA A 354 12.32 26.34 -8.63
CA ALA A 354 13.05 27.56 -8.28
C ALA A 354 12.15 28.57 -7.57
N LEU A 355 10.92 28.77 -8.03
CA LEU A 355 9.93 29.65 -7.39
C LEU A 355 9.56 29.18 -5.97
N ARG A 356 9.37 27.87 -5.75
CA ARG A 356 9.05 27.33 -4.40
C ARG A 356 10.22 27.42 -3.42
N ALA A 357 11.45 27.35 -3.91
CA ALA A 357 12.66 27.47 -3.09
C ALA A 357 13.00 28.92 -2.70
N MET A 358 12.37 29.91 -3.33
CA MET A 358 12.57 31.33 -3.01
C MET A 358 11.91 31.71 -1.67
N PRO A 359 12.50 32.67 -0.92
CA PRO A 359 11.83 33.32 0.20
C PRO A 359 10.45 33.89 -0.21
N PRO A 360 9.43 33.87 0.66
CA PRO A 360 8.07 34.28 0.32
C PRO A 360 7.99 35.67 -0.32
N ASP A 361 8.72 36.64 0.23
CA ASP A 361 8.85 38.01 -0.26
C ASP A 361 9.39 38.09 -1.70
N GLN A 362 10.39 37.28 -2.03
CA GLN A 362 10.98 37.25 -3.39
C GLN A 362 10.10 36.49 -4.38
N ARG A 363 9.46 35.42 -3.94
CA ARG A 363 8.50 34.66 -4.75
C ARG A 363 7.29 35.52 -5.09
N ASP A 364 6.72 36.21 -4.12
CA ASP A 364 5.52 37.02 -4.30
C ASP A 364 5.81 38.23 -5.21
N ALA A 365 7.00 38.86 -5.08
CA ALA A 365 7.44 39.90 -6.01
C ALA A 365 7.63 39.38 -7.45
N ARG A 366 8.18 38.16 -7.60
CA ARG A 366 8.34 37.51 -8.91
C ARG A 366 7.00 37.18 -9.54
N LEU A 367 6.04 36.68 -8.76
CA LEU A 367 4.69 36.37 -9.21
C LEU A 367 3.90 37.64 -9.56
N ALA A 368 4.03 38.71 -8.77
CA ALA A 368 3.42 40.01 -9.05
C ALA A 368 3.92 40.59 -10.37
N LYS A 369 5.24 40.50 -10.63
CA LYS A 369 5.82 40.96 -11.89
C LYS A 369 5.32 40.16 -13.10
N VAL A 370 5.23 38.84 -12.98
CA VAL A 370 4.67 37.99 -14.05
C VAL A 370 3.18 38.29 -14.26
N ALA A 371 2.43 38.57 -13.20
CA ALA A 371 1.03 38.98 -13.29
C ALA A 371 0.87 40.33 -14.01
N GLU A 372 1.73 41.32 -13.74
CA GLU A 372 1.76 42.58 -14.49
C GLU A 372 2.11 42.38 -15.97
N GLU A 373 3.11 41.55 -16.28
CA GLU A 373 3.51 41.23 -17.65
C GLU A 373 2.41 40.50 -18.43
N MET A 374 1.59 39.69 -17.75
CA MET A 374 0.45 38.98 -18.34
C MET A 374 -0.86 39.75 -18.27
N ALA A 375 -0.93 40.88 -17.55
CA ALA A 375 -2.17 41.65 -17.38
C ALA A 375 -2.78 42.09 -18.72
N ALA A 376 -1.94 42.51 -19.67
CA ALA A 376 -2.39 42.88 -21.01
C ALA A 376 -2.92 41.68 -21.82
N TYR A 377 -2.35 40.49 -21.62
CA TYR A 377 -2.81 39.25 -22.23
C TYR A 377 -4.18 38.86 -21.67
N TYR A 378 -4.35 38.85 -20.34
CA TYR A 378 -5.63 38.57 -19.69
C TYR A 378 -6.74 39.58 -20.05
N ALA A 379 -6.38 40.84 -20.29
CA ALA A 379 -7.33 41.89 -20.68
C ALA A 379 -7.72 41.87 -22.17
N SER A 380 -7.03 41.11 -23.01
CA SER A 380 -7.26 41.07 -24.46
C SER A 380 -7.63 39.69 -25.00
N ASP A 381 -7.51 38.65 -24.17
CA ASP A 381 -7.92 37.29 -24.52
C ASP A 381 -9.46 37.18 -24.55
N PRO A 382 -10.07 36.93 -25.73
CA PRO A 382 -11.53 36.87 -25.88
C PRO A 382 -12.18 35.75 -25.06
N GLU A 383 -11.48 34.64 -24.81
CA GLU A 383 -12.04 33.51 -24.01
C GLU A 383 -12.13 33.84 -22.52
N LEU A 384 -11.29 34.76 -22.02
CA LEU A 384 -11.22 35.16 -20.61
C LEU A 384 -11.96 36.47 -20.32
N THR A 385 -12.20 37.28 -21.34
CA THR A 385 -12.93 38.55 -21.25
C THR A 385 -14.41 38.43 -21.63
N ALA A 386 -14.79 37.39 -22.37
CA ALA A 386 -16.19 37.05 -22.63
C ALA A 386 -16.83 36.35 -21.43
N PHE A 387 -16.94 37.08 -20.31
CA PHE A 387 -17.82 36.68 -19.22
C PHE A 387 -19.11 37.50 -19.33
N GLU A 388 -20.11 36.96 -20.02
CA GLU A 388 -21.48 37.46 -19.89
C GLU A 388 -21.97 37.08 -18.49
N ALA A 389 -21.91 38.02 -17.56
CA ALA A 389 -22.65 37.91 -16.32
C ALA A 389 -24.12 37.74 -16.71
N PHE A 390 -24.76 36.66 -16.25
CA PHE A 390 -26.20 36.49 -16.38
C PHE A 390 -26.88 37.75 -15.84
N ASP A 391 -27.58 38.48 -16.72
CA ASP A 391 -28.31 39.70 -16.38
C ASP A 391 -29.22 39.46 -15.17
N GLU A 392 -28.92 40.16 -14.07
CA GLU A 392 -29.86 40.43 -12.99
C GLU A 392 -30.86 41.48 -13.45
N ASP A 393 -31.79 41.12 -14.34
CA ASP A 393 -33.00 41.91 -14.57
C ASP A 393 -34.23 41.17 -14.03
N GLY A 394 -34.30 41.16 -12.70
CA GLY A 394 -35.52 40.90 -11.96
C GLY A 394 -36.34 42.19 -11.81
N GLU A 395 -36.94 42.69 -12.89
CA GLU A 395 -38.05 43.65 -12.83
C GLU A 395 -39.24 43.18 -13.68
N GLY A 396 -39.90 42.12 -13.20
CA GLY A 396 -41.22 41.72 -13.67
C GLY A 396 -42.33 42.42 -12.88
N GLY A 397 -42.59 43.69 -13.20
CA GLY A 397 -43.71 44.47 -12.67
C GLY A 397 -44.66 45.00 -13.75
N CYS A 398 -45.84 44.37 -13.84
CA CYS A 398 -47.11 44.84 -14.43
C CYS A 398 -47.18 45.22 -15.92
N ALA A 399 -47.89 44.39 -16.70
CA ALA A 399 -49.15 44.76 -17.35
C ALA A 399 -50.07 43.54 -17.48
#